data_AF-A0A6G3X6T1-F1
#
_entry.id   AF-A0A6G3X6T1-F1
#
_cell.length_a   1.000
_cell.length_b   1.000
_cell.length_c   1.000
_cell.angle_alpha   90.00
_cell.angle_beta   90.00
_cell.angle_gamma   90.00
#
_symmetry.space_group_name_H-M   'P 1'
#
loop_
_entity.id
_entity.type
_entity.pdbx_description
1 polymer ?
#
loop_
_entity_poly.entity_id
_entity_poly.type
_entity_poly.pdbx_seq_one_letter_code
_entity_poly.pdbx_strand_id
1 'polypeptide(L)'
;GVLGGPVAVPLAIRCAALTDTGAVRTTNQDAAFAGPRLLAVADGFGEGGAEASAAAIEALKPTAWGGGDGALSAADLLNVLEDTADSASRAVRDAVASC
;
A
#
# COMPACT_ATOMS: atom_id res chain seq x y z
N GLY A 1 -40.33 -11.31 19.58
CA GLY A 1 -39.00 -11.75 19.18
C GLY A 1 -38.95 -11.75 17.66
N VAL A 2 -38.22 -10.82 17.06
CA VAL A 2 -37.97 -10.82 15.61
C VAL A 2 -36.62 -11.48 15.37
N LEU A 3 -36.61 -12.34 14.36
CA LEU A 3 -35.57 -13.31 14.03
C LEU A 3 -34.26 -12.62 13.66
N GLY A 4 -33.19 -12.96 14.39
CA GLY A 4 -31.82 -12.65 13.98
C GLY A 4 -31.49 -13.46 12.73
N GLY A 5 -31.53 -12.81 11.57
CA GLY A 5 -30.91 -13.35 10.36
C GLY A 5 -29.41 -13.57 10.58
N PRO A 6 -28.76 -14.44 9.79
CA PRO A 6 -27.33 -14.67 9.92
C PRO A 6 -26.61 -13.34 9.75
N VAL A 7 -25.99 -12.86 10.84
CA VAL A 7 -25.02 -11.77 10.74
C VAL A 7 -23.93 -12.31 9.85
N ALA A 8 -23.85 -11.81 8.62
CA ALA A 8 -22.77 -12.14 7.72
C ALA A 8 -21.47 -11.76 8.44
N VAL A 9 -20.71 -12.75 8.87
CA VAL A 9 -19.37 -12.52 9.42
C VAL A 9 -18.53 -12.00 8.27
N PRO A 10 -18.04 -10.74 8.34
CA PRO A 10 -17.24 -10.20 7.27
C PRO A 10 -15.98 -11.06 7.11
N LEU A 11 -15.73 -11.50 5.88
CA LEU A 11 -14.48 -12.17 5.54
C LEU A 11 -13.34 -11.16 5.71
N ALA A 12 -12.39 -11.47 6.60
CA ALA A 12 -11.25 -10.63 6.88
C ALA A 12 -9.95 -11.35 6.53
N ILE A 13 -9.08 -10.67 5.80
CA ILE A 13 -7.71 -11.14 5.55
C ILE A 13 -6.82 -10.61 6.67
N ARG A 14 -6.03 -11.50 7.29
CA ARG A 14 -5.00 -11.11 8.25
C ARG A 14 -3.70 -10.91 7.50
N CYS A 15 -3.12 -9.73 7.65
CA CYS A 15 -1.98 -9.31 6.87
C CYS A 15 -0.87 -8.84 7.81
N ALA A 16 0.38 -9.13 7.46
CA ALA A 16 1.56 -8.60 8.12
C ALA A 16 2.60 -8.26 7.05
N ALA A 17 3.34 -7.17 7.26
CA ALA A 17 4.47 -6.78 6.44
C ALA A 17 5.68 -6.65 7.36
N LEU A 18 6.80 -7.20 6.92
CA LEU A 18 8.10 -7.08 7.56
C LEU A 18 9.14 -7.00 6.46
N THR A 19 10.13 -6.15 6.66
CA THR A 19 11.29 -5.96 5.78
C THR A 19 12.54 -6.10 6.65
N ASP A 20 13.60 -6.66 6.07
CA ASP A 20 14.87 -6.94 6.75
C ASP A 20 16.05 -6.56 5.85
N THR A 21 17.09 -5.98 6.43
CA THR A 21 18.29 -5.55 5.68
C THR A 21 19.04 -6.74 5.07
N GLY A 22 18.90 -7.94 5.65
CA GLY A 22 19.70 -9.09 5.33
C GLY A 22 21.12 -9.02 5.88
N ALA A 23 21.91 -10.08 5.65
CA ALA A 23 23.21 -10.28 6.29
C ALA A 23 24.37 -9.46 5.67
N VAL A 24 24.18 -8.90 4.47
CA VAL A 24 25.28 -8.36 3.64
C VAL A 24 25.11 -6.88 3.32
N ARG A 25 23.87 -6.38 3.20
CA ARG A 25 23.63 -4.96 2.91
C ARG A 25 23.90 -4.12 4.16
N THR A 26 24.41 -2.91 3.94
CA THR A 26 24.68 -1.93 5.01
C THR A 26 23.42 -1.18 5.42
N THR A 27 22.46 -1.04 4.51
CA THR A 27 21.20 -0.32 4.72
C THR A 27 20.05 -1.07 4.07
N ASN A 28 18.86 -0.96 4.68
CA ASN A 28 17.63 -1.48 4.12
C ASN A 28 16.94 -0.36 3.33
N GLN A 29 16.73 -0.59 2.04
CA GLN A 29 16.06 0.34 1.15
C GLN A 29 14.68 -0.19 0.73
N ASP A 30 14.22 -1.29 1.32
CA ASP A 30 12.95 -1.91 1.00
C ASP A 30 11.86 -1.39 1.93
N ALA A 31 10.72 -1.05 1.37
CA ALA A 31 9.53 -0.66 2.12
C ALA A 31 8.38 -1.63 1.81
N ALA A 32 7.57 -1.96 2.82
CA ALA A 32 6.44 -2.87 2.65
C ALA A 32 5.22 -2.40 3.45
N PHE A 33 4.04 -2.65 2.90
CA PHE A 33 2.75 -2.38 3.53
C PHE A 33 1.83 -3.59 3.39
N ALA A 34 1.13 -3.92 4.47
CA ALA A 34 0.13 -4.97 4.50
C ALA A 34 -1.13 -4.45 5.17
N GLY A 35 -2.22 -4.40 4.41
CA GLY A 35 -3.54 -3.99 4.84
C GLY A 35 -4.61 -4.99 4.42
N PRO A 36 -5.85 -4.84 4.91
CA PRO A 36 -6.93 -5.81 4.69
C PRO A 36 -7.33 -6.01 3.22
N ARG A 37 -6.99 -5.05 2.35
CA ARG A 37 -7.34 -5.04 0.92
C ARG A 37 -6.16 -4.78 -0.01
N LEU A 38 -4.96 -4.54 0.53
CA LEU A 38 -3.76 -4.17 -0.24
C LEU A 38 -2.52 -4.73 0.42
N LEU A 39 -1.64 -5.32 -0.40
CA LEU A 39 -0.26 -5.62 -0.05
C LEU A 39 0.64 -4.88 -1.04
N ALA A 40 1.63 -4.15 -0.55
CA ALA A 40 2.56 -3.41 -1.38
C ALA A 40 4.00 -3.63 -0.89
N VAL A 41 4.94 -3.73 -1.83
CA VAL A 41 6.37 -3.82 -1.58
C VAL A 41 7.08 -2.93 -2.59
N ALA A 42 8.07 -2.17 -2.14
CA ALA A 42 8.91 -1.33 -2.97
C ALA A 42 10.39 -1.61 -2.63
N ASP A 43 11.17 -2.00 -3.63
CA ASP A 43 12.64 -2.17 -3.54
C ASP A 43 13.29 -0.86 -4.00
N GLY A 44 13.91 -0.16 -3.06
CA GLY A 44 14.60 1.09 -3.30
C GLY A 44 16.03 0.86 -3.78
N PHE A 45 16.52 1.70 -4.69
CA PHE A 45 17.87 1.60 -5.21
C PHE A 45 18.56 2.96 -5.34
N GLY A 46 19.88 2.98 -5.13
CA GLY A 46 20.72 4.19 -5.27
C GLY A 46 20.73 5.05 -4.02
N GLU A 47 21.27 6.27 -4.14
CA GLU A 47 21.56 7.16 -3.01
C GLU A 47 20.31 7.63 -2.25
N GLY A 48 19.16 7.75 -2.92
CA GLY A 48 17.85 8.07 -2.31
C GLY A 48 16.87 6.89 -2.31
N GLY A 49 17.39 5.65 -2.35
CA GLY A 49 16.55 4.46 -2.50
C GLY A 49 15.56 4.25 -1.35
N ALA A 50 15.97 4.56 -0.12
CA ALA A 50 15.11 4.38 1.06
C ALA A 50 13.95 5.39 1.08
N GLU A 51 14.24 6.64 0.70
CA GLU A 51 13.26 7.72 0.58
C GLU A 51 12.28 7.43 -0.56
N ALA A 52 12.79 6.94 -1.70
CA ALA A 52 11.98 6.55 -2.85
C ALA A 52 11.01 5.41 -2.51
N SER A 53 11.49 4.32 -1.91
CA SER A 53 10.64 3.18 -1.57
C SER A 53 9.61 3.52 -0.50
N ALA A 54 10.00 4.30 0.51
CA ALA A 54 9.07 4.81 1.53
C ALA A 54 7.98 5.70 0.90
N ALA A 55 8.36 6.65 0.04
CA ALA A 55 7.41 7.53 -0.64
C ALA A 55 6.43 6.75 -1.53
N ALA A 56 6.91 5.73 -2.24
CA ALA A 56 6.06 4.83 -3.03
C ALA A 56 5.03 4.13 -2.15
N ILE A 57 5.45 3.52 -1.04
CA ILE A 57 4.55 2.82 -0.11
C ILE A 57 3.54 3.78 0.53
N GLU A 58 3.97 4.97 0.97
CA GLU A 58 3.06 5.97 1.54
C GLU A 58 1.99 6.40 0.53
N ALA A 59 2.36 6.63 -0.73
CA ALA A 59 1.41 6.98 -1.78
C ALA A 59 0.46 5.83 -2.15
N LEU A 60 0.93 4.58 -2.04
CA LEU A 60 0.11 3.38 -2.27
C LEU A 60 -0.86 3.07 -1.12
N LYS A 61 -0.70 3.68 0.06
CA LYS A 61 -1.57 3.35 1.19
C LYS A 61 -3.03 3.64 0.84
N PRO A 62 -3.98 2.81 1.33
CA PRO A 62 -5.37 2.84 0.87
C PRO A 62 -6.19 4.05 1.33
N THR A 63 -5.57 5.17 1.75
CA THR A 63 -6.28 6.38 2.19
C THR A 63 -7.25 6.89 1.12
N ALA A 64 -6.99 6.61 -0.16
CA ALA A 64 -7.86 6.92 -1.29
C ALA A 64 -8.88 5.82 -1.68
N TRP A 65 -8.77 4.60 -1.14
CA TRP A 65 -9.46 3.41 -1.69
C TRP A 65 -10.88 3.16 -1.14
N GLY A 66 -11.55 4.22 -0.67
CA GLY A 66 -12.90 4.11 -0.12
C GLY A 66 -12.94 3.35 1.20
N GLY A 67 -12.78 4.08 2.32
CA GLY A 67 -13.03 3.56 3.67
C GLY A 67 -14.51 3.47 4.07
N GLY A 68 -15.44 3.70 3.13
CA GLY A 68 -16.87 3.57 3.38
C GLY A 68 -17.40 2.21 2.98
N ASP A 69 -18.47 1.76 3.65
CA ASP A 69 -19.26 0.53 3.40
C ASP A 69 -19.78 0.35 1.95
N GLY A 70 -19.50 1.29 1.05
CA GLY A 70 -19.78 1.16 -0.38
C GLY A 70 -18.65 0.42 -1.08
N ALA A 71 -18.90 -0.83 -1.47
CA ALA A 71 -17.98 -1.55 -2.34
C ALA A 71 -17.79 -0.77 -3.65
N LEU A 72 -16.56 -0.33 -3.92
CA LEU A 72 -16.19 0.20 -5.23
C LEU A 72 -16.50 -0.87 -6.29
N SER A 73 -16.99 -0.45 -7.46
CA SER A 73 -17.10 -1.39 -8.57
C SER A 73 -15.70 -1.83 -9.02
N ALA A 74 -15.61 -2.96 -9.72
CA ALA A 74 -14.32 -3.43 -10.24
C ALA A 74 -13.67 -2.38 -11.17
N ALA A 75 -14.46 -1.62 -11.93
CA ALA A 75 -13.95 -0.55 -12.77
C ALA A 75 -13.41 0.63 -11.95
N ASP A 76 -14.12 1.03 -10.89
CA ASP A 76 -13.66 2.12 -10.01
C ASP A 76 -12.39 1.73 -9.26
N LEU A 77 -12.27 0.46 -8.85
CA LEU A 77 -11.06 -0.07 -8.23
C LEU A 77 -9.84 0.01 -9.16
N LEU A 78 -10.02 -0.34 -10.43
CA LEU A 78 -8.93 -0.29 -11.41
C LEU A 78 -8.50 1.16 -11.69
N ASN A 79 -9.45 2.08 -11.83
CA ASN A 79 -9.15 3.51 -12.00
C ASN A 79 -8.42 4.07 -10.78
N VAL A 80 -8.89 3.76 -9.57
CA VAL A 80 -8.22 4.19 -8.32
C VAL A 80 -6.82 3.60 -8.23
N LEU A 81 -6.61 2.35 -8.63
CA LEU A 81 -5.29 1.72 -8.61
C LEU A 81 -4.33 2.41 -9.60
N GLU A 82 -4.81 2.74 -10.79
CA GLU A 82 -4.06 3.50 -11.80
C GLU A 82 -3.65 4.88 -11.24
N ASP A 83 -4.61 5.66 -10.72
CA ASP A 83 -4.35 6.95 -10.09
C ASP A 83 -3.35 6.85 -8.94
N THR A 84 -3.45 5.79 -8.13
CA THR A 84 -2.56 5.53 -7.00
C THR A 84 -1.15 5.19 -7.50
N ALA A 85 -1.00 4.38 -8.55
CA ALA A 85 0.30 4.06 -9.14
C ALA A 85 0.99 5.29 -9.75
N ASP A 86 0.20 6.17 -10.38
CA ASP A 86 0.65 7.46 -10.88
C ASP A 86 1.09 8.40 -9.75
N SER A 87 0.33 8.42 -8.65
CA SER A 87 0.68 9.18 -7.45
C SER A 87 1.97 8.67 -6.81
N ALA A 88 2.16 7.35 -6.74
CA ALA A 88 3.39 6.74 -6.26
C ALA A 88 4.58 7.11 -7.14
N SER A 89 4.41 7.10 -8.46
CA SER A 89 5.45 7.52 -9.40
C SER A 89 5.85 8.98 -9.22
N ARG A 90 4.89 9.87 -8.95
CA ARG A 90 5.18 11.29 -8.62
C ARG A 90 5.88 11.41 -7.28
N ALA A 91 5.38 10.75 -6.24
CA ALA A 91 5.96 10.79 -4.90
C ALA A 91 7.42 10.30 -4.89
N VAL A 92 7.74 9.24 -5.65
CA VAL A 92 9.12 8.79 -5.83
C VAL A 92 9.98 9.89 -6.43
N ARG A 93 9.55 10.49 -7.55
CA ARG A 93 10.34 11.55 -8.22
C ARG A 93 10.59 12.74 -7.30
N ASP A 94 9.57 13.14 -6.54
CA ASP A 94 9.67 14.26 -5.60
C ASP A 94 10.61 13.93 -4.44
N ALA A 95 10.56 12.69 -3.93
CA ALA A 95 11.44 12.24 -2.86
C ALA A 95 12.92 12.25 -3.27
N VAL A 96 13.26 11.68 -4.43
CA VAL A 96 14.66 11.71 -4.93
C VAL A 96 15.12 13.07 -5.45
N ALA A 97 14.21 13.96 -5.85
CA ALA A 97 14.56 15.34 -6.21
C ALA A 97 14.93 16.21 -4.99
N SER A 98 14.58 15.75 -3.78
CA SER A 98 14.88 16.43 -2.52
C SER A 98 16.16 15.93 -1.82
N CYS A 99 16.83 14.93 -2.40
CA CYS A 99 18.08 14.34 -1.92
C CYS A 99 19.32 15.09 -2.42
#